data_AF-D1YGA0-F1
#
_entry.id   AF-D1YGA0-F1
#
_cell.length_a   1.000
_cell.length_b   1.000
_cell.length_c   1.000
_cell.angle_alpha   90.00
_cell.angle_beta   90.00
_cell.angle_gamma   90.00
#
_symmetry.space_group_name_H-M   'P 1'
#
loop_
_entity.id
_entity.type
_entity.pdbx_description
1 polymer ?
#
loop_
_entity_poly.entity_id
_entity_poly.type
_entity_poly.pdbx_seq_one_letter_code
_entity_poly.pdbx_strand_id
1 'polypeptide(L)'
;MLKEIDEQPSVMRKISQTYFDENGDVKVEPQIIDALSKADRIYIYAAGTSYHAGLVGKTLLEHYTGIPTEVGLASEAGYHFPMMSKKPFLFF
;
A
#
# COMPACT_ATOMS: atom_id res chain seq x y z
N MET A 1 -5.70 4.76 23.01
CA MET A 1 -6.87 4.07 22.41
C MET A 1 -8.06 5.00 22.16
N LEU A 2 -8.90 5.40 23.13
CA LEU A 2 -10.11 6.21 22.81
C LEU A 2 -9.77 7.54 22.12
N LYS A 3 -8.78 8.27 22.63
CA LYS A 3 -8.27 9.49 21.97
C LYS A 3 -7.85 9.25 20.50
N GLU A 4 -7.11 8.17 20.23
CA GLU A 4 -6.64 7.85 18.87
C GLU A 4 -7.79 7.47 17.93
N ILE A 5 -8.85 6.84 18.47
CA ILE A 5 -10.07 6.54 17.72
C ILE A 5 -10.79 7.85 17.36
N ASP A 6 -10.92 8.77 18.32
CA ASP A 6 -11.56 10.08 18.10
C ASP A 6 -10.75 10.99 17.15
N GLU A 7 -9.44 10.75 17.00
CA GLU A 7 -8.57 11.49 16.08
C GLU A 7 -8.67 11.03 14.61
N GLN A 8 -9.26 9.84 14.34
CA GLN A 8 -9.33 9.28 12.98
C GLN A 8 -9.93 10.23 11.94
N PRO A 9 -11.04 10.97 12.18
CA PRO A 9 -11.60 11.90 11.20
C PRO A 9 -10.61 13.01 10.80
N SER A 10 -9.83 13.52 11.75
CA SER A 10 -8.80 14.53 11.50
C SER A 10 -7.65 13.96 10.68
N VAL A 11 -7.25 12.71 10.95
CA VAL A 11 -6.23 12.00 10.14
C VAL A 11 -6.72 11.79 8.71
N MET A 12 -7.98 11.38 8.50
CA MET A 12 -8.55 11.21 7.16
C MET A 12 -8.57 12.54 6.38
N ARG A 13 -8.94 13.64 7.03
CA ARG A 13 -8.90 14.98 6.42
C ARG A 13 -7.48 15.38 6.03
N LYS A 14 -6.50 15.11 6.90
CA LYS A 14 -5.09 15.39 6.62
C LYS A 14 -4.56 14.59 5.44
N ILE A 15 -4.92 13.31 5.33
CA ILE A 15 -4.58 12.47 4.17
C ILE A 15 -5.15 13.08 2.89
N SER A 16 -6.45 13.43 2.88
CA SER A 16 -7.09 14.05 1.71
C SER A 16 -6.41 15.36 1.30
N GLN A 17 -6.14 16.26 2.25
CA GLN A 17 -5.46 17.54 1.97
C GLN A 17 -4.01 17.37 1.49
N THR A 18 -3.36 16.25 1.83
CA THR A 18 -1.98 15.98 1.44
C THR A 18 -1.90 15.43 0.02
N TYR A 19 -2.84 14.56 -0.35
CA TYR A 19 -2.81 13.78 -1.59
C TYR A 19 -3.77 14.27 -2.67
N PHE A 20 -4.53 15.34 -2.44
CA PHE A 20 -5.35 16.02 -3.44
C PHE A 20 -5.05 17.52 -3.45
N ASP A 21 -4.99 18.12 -4.63
CA ASP A 21 -4.86 19.56 -4.79
C ASP A 21 -6.22 20.29 -4.80
N GLU A 22 -6.20 21.60 -5.03
CA GLU A 22 -7.42 22.44 -5.04
C GLU A 22 -8.37 22.10 -6.20
N ASN A 23 -7.87 21.47 -7.27
CA ASN A 23 -8.67 21.01 -8.41
C ASN A 23 -9.20 19.59 -8.21
N GLY A 24 -8.77 18.91 -7.14
CA GLY A 24 -9.09 17.51 -6.87
C GLY A 24 -8.16 16.52 -7.58
N ASP A 25 -7.05 16.99 -8.15
CA ASP A 25 -6.07 16.12 -8.79
C ASP A 25 -5.18 15.44 -7.74
N VAL A 26 -4.78 14.20 -8.02
CA VAL A 26 -3.97 13.39 -7.10
C VAL A 26 -2.53 13.91 -7.05
N LYS A 27 -2.08 14.25 -5.84
CA LYS A 27 -0.70 14.67 -5.55
C LYS A 27 0.12 13.49 -5.02
N VAL A 28 0.53 12.62 -5.92
CA VAL A 28 1.51 11.55 -5.65
C VAL A 28 2.71 11.76 -6.56
N GLU A 29 3.91 11.45 -6.07
CA GLU A 29 5.12 11.61 -6.85
C GLU A 29 5.05 10.77 -8.14
N PRO A 30 5.22 11.37 -9.34
CA PRO A 30 5.06 10.65 -10.61
C PRO A 30 5.98 9.44 -10.75
N GLN A 31 7.15 9.47 -10.11
CA GLN A 31 8.09 8.36 -10.11
C GLN A 31 7.53 7.10 -9.42
N ILE A 32 6.74 7.28 -8.35
CA ILE A 32 6.09 6.16 -7.65
C ILE A 32 5.03 5.53 -8.55
N ILE A 33 4.21 6.37 -9.20
CA ILE A 33 3.16 5.90 -10.12
C ILE A 33 3.78 5.16 -11.30
N ASP A 34 4.81 5.72 -11.92
CA ASP A 34 5.54 5.11 -13.03
C ASP A 34 6.17 3.76 -12.63
N ALA A 35 6.83 3.70 -11.47
CA ALA A 35 7.40 2.46 -10.95
C ALA A 35 6.34 1.38 -10.70
N LEU A 36 5.21 1.75 -10.07
CA LEU A 36 4.10 0.81 -9.82
C LEU A 36 3.48 0.33 -11.13
N SER A 37 3.29 1.20 -12.12
CA SER A 37 2.70 0.85 -13.42
C SER A 37 3.55 -0.12 -14.24
N LYS A 38 4.86 -0.17 -13.99
CA LYS A 38 5.82 -1.07 -14.65
C LYS A 38 5.96 -2.41 -13.94
N ALA A 39 5.35 -2.57 -12.77
CA ALA A 39 5.42 -3.79 -11.98
C ALA A 39 4.59 -4.92 -12.62
N ASP A 40 5.10 -6.15 -12.56
CA ASP A 40 4.36 -7.34 -12.96
C ASP A 40 3.69 -8.05 -11.76
N ARG A 41 4.06 -7.65 -10.53
CA ARG A 41 3.48 -8.13 -9.28
C ARG A 41 3.80 -7.18 -8.13
N ILE A 42 2.87 -7.06 -7.19
CA ILE A 42 3.04 -6.30 -5.95
C ILE A 42 3.21 -7.27 -4.78
N TYR A 43 4.14 -6.96 -3.88
CA TYR A 43 4.37 -7.69 -2.64
C TYR A 43 4.30 -6.73 -1.47
N ILE A 44 3.49 -7.06 -0.46
CA ILE A 44 3.33 -6.30 0.77
C ILE A 44 3.87 -7.14 1.92
N TYR A 45 4.92 -6.69 2.60
CA TYR A 45 5.45 -7.36 3.79
C TYR A 45 5.24 -6.50 5.03
N ALA A 46 4.44 -6.99 5.96
CA ALA A 46 4.01 -6.25 7.13
C ALA A 46 3.82 -7.16 8.36
N ALA A 47 3.44 -6.60 9.51
CA ALA A 47 3.23 -7.36 10.75
C ALA A 47 2.03 -6.83 11.55
N GLY A 48 1.27 -7.74 12.18
CA GLY A 48 0.13 -7.38 13.02
C GLY A 48 -0.90 -6.50 12.29
N THR A 49 -1.21 -5.33 12.83
CA THR A 49 -2.23 -4.43 12.25
C THR A 49 -1.89 -3.96 10.84
N SER A 50 -0.62 -3.72 10.50
CA SER A 50 -0.24 -3.33 9.13
C SER A 50 -0.38 -4.48 8.14
N TYR A 51 -0.22 -5.73 8.58
CA TYR A 51 -0.54 -6.91 7.75
C TYR A 51 -2.05 -6.96 7.43
N HIS A 52 -2.92 -6.71 8.41
CA HIS A 52 -4.36 -6.62 8.17
C HIS A 52 -4.73 -5.48 7.21
N ALA A 53 -4.08 -4.31 7.34
CA ALA A 53 -4.25 -3.22 6.38
C ALA A 53 -3.77 -3.63 4.97
N GLY A 54 -2.67 -4.36 4.86
CA GLY A 54 -2.17 -4.93 3.60
C GLY A 54 -3.16 -5.86 2.91
N LEU A 55 -3.91 -6.67 3.67
CA LEU A 55 -4.97 -7.54 3.10
C LEU A 55 -6.11 -6.72 2.46
N VAL A 56 -6.50 -5.60 3.08
CA VAL A 56 -7.46 -4.66 2.46
C VAL A 56 -6.83 -4.00 1.24
N GLY A 57 -5.59 -3.53 1.36
CA GLY A 57 -4.83 -2.90 0.28
C GLY A 57 -4.67 -3.79 -0.95
N LYS A 58 -4.43 -5.10 -0.77
CA LYS A 58 -4.40 -6.09 -1.85
C LYS A 58 -5.64 -6.03 -2.73
N THR A 59 -6.82 -6.01 -2.11
CA THR A 59 -8.09 -6.01 -2.84
C THR A 59 -8.24 -4.74 -3.67
N LEU A 60 -7.86 -3.58 -3.10
CA LEU A 60 -7.90 -2.30 -3.80
C LEU A 60 -6.89 -2.24 -4.95
N LEU A 61 -5.65 -2.67 -4.71
CA LEU A 61 -4.59 -2.67 -5.72
C LEU A 61 -4.94 -3.58 -6.89
N GLU A 62 -5.37 -4.82 -6.63
CA GLU A 62 -5.78 -5.76 -7.70
C GLU A 62 -6.98 -5.22 -8.48
N HIS A 63 -7.98 -4.62 -7.79
CA HIS A 63 -9.16 -4.07 -8.44
C HIS A 63 -8.84 -2.90 -9.38
N TYR A 64 -8.05 -1.93 -8.93
CA TYR A 64 -7.79 -0.70 -9.69
C TYR A 64 -6.62 -0.81 -10.68
N THR A 65 -5.64 -1.66 -10.41
CA THR A 65 -4.44 -1.77 -11.26
C THR A 65 -4.42 -3.03 -12.13
N GLY A 66 -5.17 -4.07 -11.75
CA GLY A 66 -5.07 -5.40 -12.38
C GLY A 66 -3.76 -6.14 -12.10
N ILE A 67 -2.86 -5.58 -11.27
CA ILE A 67 -1.57 -6.18 -10.93
C ILE A 67 -1.77 -7.18 -9.78
N PRO A 68 -1.39 -8.47 -9.94
CA PRO A 68 -1.47 -9.45 -8.88
C PRO A 68 -0.72 -8.99 -7.62
N THR A 69 -1.35 -9.12 -6.45
CA THR A 69 -0.79 -8.64 -5.19
C THR A 69 -0.70 -9.75 -4.15
N GLU A 70 0.44 -9.87 -3.49
CA GLU A 70 0.70 -10.82 -2.40
C GLU A 70 0.96 -10.07 -1.09
N VAL A 71 0.45 -10.62 0.02
CA VAL A 71 0.65 -10.05 1.36
C VAL A 71 1.28 -11.14 2.22
N GLY A 72 2.47 -10.85 2.75
CA GLY A 72 3.24 -11.76 3.58
C GLY A 72 3.54 -11.18 4.95
N LEU A 73 3.73 -12.06 5.93
CA LEU A 73 4.27 -11.66 7.23
C LEU A 73 5.76 -11.35 7.08
N ALA A 74 6.17 -10.16 7.53
CA ALA A 74 7.57 -9.72 7.42
C ALA A 74 8.53 -10.63 8.20
N SER A 75 8.10 -11.18 9.35
CA SER A 75 8.90 -12.13 10.13
C SER A 75 9.23 -13.40 9.34
N GLU A 76 8.28 -13.91 8.56
CA GLU A 76 8.46 -15.12 7.77
C GLU A 76 9.32 -14.87 6.53
N ALA A 77 9.14 -13.72 5.87
CA ALA A 77 9.92 -13.34 4.69
C ALA A 77 11.42 -13.21 4.99
N GLY A 78 11.79 -12.84 6.21
CA GLY A 78 13.19 -12.76 6.65
C GLY A 78 13.90 -14.12 6.72
N TYR A 79 13.15 -15.21 6.87
CA TYR A 79 13.70 -16.58 6.91
C TYR A 79 13.45 -17.36 5.62
N HIS A 80 12.34 -17.07 4.94
CA HIS A 80 11.91 -17.78 3.73
C HIS A 80 11.46 -16.77 2.67
N PHE A 81 12.43 -16.12 2.03
CA PHE A 81 12.15 -15.16 0.97
C PHE A 81 11.70 -15.90 -0.30
N PRO A 82 10.51 -15.61 -0.85
CA PRO A 82 9.99 -16.36 -2.00
C PRO A 82 10.71 -15.99 -3.30
N MET A 83 10.53 -16.83 -4.32
CA MET A 83 10.91 -16.43 -5.68
C MET A 83 10.04 -15.25 -6.13
N MET A 84 10.70 -14.18 -6.57
CA MET A 84 10.03 -12.96 -7.01
C MET A 84 9.68 -13.03 -8.50
N SER A 85 8.69 -12.25 -8.89
CA SER A 85 8.41 -11.95 -10.29
C SER A 85 9.58 -11.18 -10.94
N LYS A 86 9.51 -10.93 -12.25
CA LYS A 86 10.62 -10.28 -12.97
C LYS A 86 10.71 -8.79 -12.69
N LYS A 87 9.59 -8.14 -12.34
CA LYS A 87 9.49 -6.71 -12.04
C LYS A 87 8.65 -6.49 -10.78
N PRO A 88 9.14 -6.92 -9.60
CA PRO A 88 8.38 -6.80 -8.37
C PRO A 88 8.33 -5.35 -7.89
N PHE A 89 7.20 -4.94 -7.34
CA PHE A 89 7.08 -3.73 -6.52
C PHE A 89 6.82 -4.13 -5.06
N LEU A 90 7.63 -3.62 -4.14
CA LEU A 90 7.55 -3.96 -2.72
C LEU A 90 7.00 -2.80 -1.90
N PHE A 91 5.95 -3.07 -1.11
CA PHE A 91 5.47 -2.22 -0.03
C PHE A 91 5.93 -2.80 1.32
N PHE A 92 6.27 -1.92 2.25
CA PHE A 92 6.69 -2.23 3.62
C PHE A 92 5.83 -1.46 4.63
#